data_AF-W1Y2N8-F1
#
_entry.id   AF-W1Y2N8-F1
#
_cell.length_a   1.000
_cell.length_b   1.000
_cell.length_c   1.000
_cell.angle_alpha   90.00
_cell.angle_beta   90.00
_cell.angle_gamma   90.00
#
_symmetry.space_group_name_H-M   'P 1'
#
loop_
_entity.id
_entity.type
_entity.pdbx_description
1 polymer ?
#
loop_
_entity_poly.entity_id
_entity_poly.type
_entity_poly.pdbx_seq_one_letter_code
_entity_poly.pdbx_strand_id
1 'polypeptide(L)' 'RTLLLTFFYRYMKPLVEEGHIYIAQPPLYQIKKGKSHWYVYSDAELTAKLDEVGRDGTTIQRYKGLG' A
#
# COMPACT_ATOMS: atom_id res chain seq x y z
N ARG A 1 -1.07 5.14 -12.60
CA ARG A 1 -1.15 3.66 -12.62
C ARG A 1 -1.75 3.11 -13.91
N THR A 2 -2.70 3.80 -14.54
CA THR A 2 -3.41 3.33 -15.74
C THR A 2 -2.55 3.26 -17.01
N LEU A 3 -1.59 4.18 -17.21
CA LEU A 3 -0.82 4.26 -18.46
C LEU A 3 0.01 2.99 -18.76
N LEU A 4 0.66 2.43 -17.75
CA LEU A 4 1.43 1.17 -17.90
C LEU A 4 0.52 -0.02 -18.19
N LEU A 5 -0.62 -0.12 -17.50
CA LEU A 5 -1.59 -1.17 -17.76
C LEU A 5 -2.15 -1.08 -19.18
N THR A 6 -2.46 0.13 -19.66
CA THR A 6 -2.93 0.34 -21.03
C THR A 6 -1.86 0.00 -22.07
N PHE A 7 -0.59 0.27 -21.77
CA PHE A 7 0.53 -0.12 -22.63
C PHE A 7 0.65 -1.64 -22.73
N PHE A 8 0.69 -2.34 -21.60
CA PHE A 8 0.77 -3.81 -21.58
C PHE A 8 -0.43 -4.45 -22.27
N TYR A 9 -1.64 -3.91 -22.04
CA TYR A 9 -2.84 -4.41 -22.70
C TYR A 9 -2.82 -4.24 -24.23
N ARG A 10 -2.22 -3.15 -24.75
CA ARG A 10 -2.22 -2.86 -26.20
C ARG A 10 -1.10 -3.58 -26.96
N TYR A 11 0.08 -3.71 -26.37
CA TYR A 11 1.27 -4.20 -27.08
C TYR A 11 1.79 -5.55 -26.56
N MET A 12 1.37 -5.98 -25.38
CA MET A 12 1.89 -7.18 -24.70
C MET A 12 0.76 -8.03 -24.10
N LYS A 13 -0.31 -8.22 -24.87
CA LYS A 13 -1.50 -9.00 -24.45
C LYS A 13 -1.19 -10.40 -23.90
N PRO A 14 -0.28 -11.19 -24.50
CA PRO A 14 0.06 -12.51 -23.97
C PRO A 14 0.57 -12.46 -22.52
N LEU A 15 1.32 -11.42 -22.14
CA LEU A 15 1.79 -11.27 -20.75
C LEU A 15 0.64 -11.00 -19.76
N VAL A 16 -0.42 -10.34 -20.22
CA VAL A 16 -1.63 -10.12 -19.42
C VAL A 16 -2.39 -11.44 -19.27
N GLU A 17 -2.55 -12.19 -20.35
CA GLU A 17 -3.34 -13.43 -20.41
C GLU A 17 -2.66 -14.58 -19.65
N GLU A 18 -1.34 -14.66 -19.70
CA GLU A 18 -0.56 -15.64 -18.93
C GLU A 18 -0.34 -15.22 -17.46
N GLY A 19 -0.83 -14.05 -17.04
CA GLY A 19 -0.78 -13.62 -15.64
C GLY A 19 0.59 -13.17 -15.14
N HIS A 20 1.46 -12.66 -16.03
CA HIS A 20 2.81 -12.17 -15.66
C HIS A 20 2.83 -10.73 -15.15
N ILE A 21 1.69 -10.04 -15.14
CA ILE A 21 1.59 -8.63 -14.72
C ILE A 21 1.13 -8.52 -13.27
N TYR A 22 1.99 -7.95 -12.43
CA TYR A 22 1.73 -7.73 -11.01
C TYR A 22 1.83 -6.25 -10.67
N ILE A 23 0.98 -5.81 -9.73
CA ILE A 23 1.00 -4.44 -9.21
C ILE A 23 1.46 -4.49 -7.77
N ALA A 24 2.65 -3.94 -7.51
CA ALA A 24 3.08 -3.70 -6.14
C ALA A 24 2.12 -2.70 -5.46
N GLN A 25 1.58 -3.11 -4.32
CA GLN A 25 0.81 -2.25 -3.44
C GLN A 25 1.74 -1.73 -2.34
N PRO A 26 2.26 -0.50 -2.46
CA PRO A 26 3.07 0.09 -1.40
C PRO A 26 2.17 0.40 -0.18
N PRO A 27 2.71 0.28 1.03
CA PRO A 27 1.99 0.66 2.24
C PRO A 27 1.70 2.16 2.21
N LEU A 28 0.48 2.54 2.61
CA LEU A 28 0.03 3.93 2.62
C LEU A 28 0.46 4.64 3.91
N TYR A 29 0.46 3.90 5.02
CA TYR A 29 0.89 4.42 6.32
C TYR A 29 1.78 3.42 7.06
N GLN A 30 2.68 3.95 7.87
CA GLN A 30 3.42 3.24 8.90
C GLN A 30 2.98 3.76 10.27
N ILE A 31 2.56 2.86 11.14
CA ILE A 31 2.20 3.12 12.52
C ILE A 31 3.34 2.64 13.40
N LYS A 32 3.86 3.50 14.27
CA LYS A 32 4.90 3.15 15.25
C LYS A 32 4.39 3.38 16.66
N LYS A 33 4.49 2.36 17.52
CA LYS A 33 4.23 2.50 18.96
C LYS A 33 5.34 1.80 19.74
N GLY A 34 6.17 2.58 20.43
CA GLY A 34 7.36 2.05 21.10
C GLY A 34 8.29 1.32 20.13
N LYS A 35 8.47 0.01 20.34
CA LYS A 35 9.30 -0.89 19.50
C LYS A 35 8.51 -1.58 18.37
N SER A 36 7.19 -1.43 18.33
CA SER A 36 6.34 -2.10 17.36
C SER A 36 6.06 -1.20 16.16
N HIS A 37 6.07 -1.82 14.97
CA HIS A 37 5.82 -1.15 13.70
C HIS A 37 4.78 -1.94 12.91
N TRP A 38 3.78 -1.23 12.39
CA TRP A 38 2.75 -1.81 11.51
C TRP A 38 2.66 -1.00 10.23
N TYR A 39 2.37 -1.70 9.13
CA TYR A 39 2.13 -1.10 7.82
C TYR A 39 0.67 -1.33 7.45
N VAL A 40 0.00 -0.28 7.01
CA VAL A 40 -1.39 -0.34 6.57
C VAL A 40 -1.53 0.28 5.18
N TYR A 41 -2.43 -0.29 4.39
CA TYR A 41 -2.56 -0.02 2.96
C TYR A 41 -3.81 0.82 2.66
N SER A 42 -4.70 1.01 3.63
CA SER A 42 -5.90 1.84 3.52
C SER A 42 -6.18 2.69 4.77
N ASP A 43 -6.99 3.73 4.61
CA ASP A 43 -7.48 4.57 5.71
C ASP A 43 -8.40 3.81 6.67
N ALA A 44 -9.13 2.81 6.16
CA ALA A 44 -9.98 1.94 6.98
C ALA A 44 -9.13 1.06 7.92
N GLU A 45 -8.07 0.45 7.39
CA GLU A 45 -7.11 -0.33 8.17
C GLU A 45 -6.38 0.52 9.20
N LEU A 46 -6.02 1.75 8.84
CA LEU A 46 -5.42 2.70 9.79
C LEU A 46 -6.35 2.93 10.99
N THR A 47 -7.62 3.22 10.73
CA THR A 47 -8.59 3.50 11.80
C THR A 47 -8.79 2.27 12.69
N ALA A 48 -9.03 1.11 12.10
CA ALA A 48 -9.18 -0.15 12.84
C ALA A 48 -7.94 -0.46 13.70
N LYS A 49 -6.74 -0.22 13.18
CA LYS A 49 -5.51 -0.53 13.90
C LYS A 49 -5.19 0.50 15.00
N LEU A 50 -5.59 1.75 14.82
CA LEU A 50 -5.51 2.77 15.88
C LEU A 50 -6.50 2.51 17.01
N ASP A 51 -7.68 1.96 16.71
CA ASP A 51 -8.67 1.60 17.73
C ASP A 51 -8.23 0.36 18.53
N GLU A 52 -7.54 -0.59 17.90
CA GLU A 52 -6.97 -1.78 18.57
C GLU A 52 -5.73 -1.45 19.41
N VAL A 53 -4.82 -0.63 18.86
CA VAL A 53 -3.52 -0.35 19.49
C VAL A 53 -3.59 0.83 20.46
N GLY A 54 -4.59 1.71 20.33
CA GLY A 54 -4.75 2.94 21.11
C GLY A 54 -3.95 4.11 20.56
N ARG A 55 -4.53 5.32 20.62
CA ARG A 55 -3.99 6.55 20.01
C ARG A 55 -2.85 7.19 20.81
N ASP A 56 -2.73 6.89 22.10
CA ASP A 56 -1.71 7.48 22.96
C ASP A 56 -0.31 6.90 22.69
N GLY A 57 0.63 7.81 22.38
CA GLY A 57 2.03 7.48 22.12
C GLY A 57 2.31 6.86 20.74
N THR A 58 1.35 6.94 19.81
CA THR A 58 1.46 6.36 18.46
C THR A 58 1.90 7.39 17.43
N THR A 59 3.01 7.13 16.75
CA THR A 59 3.51 7.96 15.65
C THR A 59 3.04 7.39 14.32
N ILE A 60 2.31 8.18 13.55
CA ILE A 60 1.81 7.79 12.21
C ILE A 60 2.64 8.51 11.15
N GLN A 61 3.21 7.75 10.22
CA GLN A 61 3.92 8.27 9.06
C GLN A 61 3.17 7.87 7.79
N ARG A 62 2.82 8.85 6.95
CA ARG A 62 2.18 8.60 5.65
C ARG A 62 3.22 8.55 4.55
N TYR A 63 3.21 7.50 3.74
CA TYR A 63 4.02 7.43 2.53
C TYR A 63 3.28 8.15 1.40
N LYS A 64 3.82 9.31 0.97
CA LYS A 64 3.28 10.09 -0.15
C LYS A 64 3.92 9.72 -1.50
N GLY A 65 5.02 8.96 -1.46
CA GLY A 65 5.80 8.51 -2.60
C GLY A 65 6.83 7.46 -2.13
N LEU A 66 7.52 6.83 -3.08
CA LEU A 66 8.58 5.86 -2.82
C LEU A 66 9.96 6.51 -2.58
N GLY A 67 10.03 7.84 -2.58
CA GLY A 67 11.23 8.65 -2.37
C GLY A 67 10.91 9.96 -1.66
#